data_AF-A0A6S6WDM0-F1
#
_entry.id   AF-A0A6S6WDM0-F1
#
_cell.length_a   1.000
_cell.length_b   1.000
_cell.length_c   1.000
_cell.angle_alpha   90.00
_cell.angle_beta   90.00
_cell.angle_gamma   90.00
#
_symmetry.space_group_name_H-M   'P 1'
#
loop_
_entity.id
_entity.type
_entity.pdbx_description
1 polymer ?
#
loop_
_entity_poly.entity_id
_entity_poly.type
_entity_poly.pdbx_seq_one_letter_code
_entity_poly.pdbx_strand_id
1 'polypeptide(L)'
;MRRTLLPRVRTCSMFAALVPAAFMRGRLRNVHSTATNRAMRPSHHYHGNGSVDRKAVQALAKLQVLELEEDTGGRRITPQCQRDPDRIALAVAEAAAGDDSSDV
;
A
#
# COMPACT_ATOMS: atom_id res chain seq x y z
N MET A 1 -12.91 18.34 38.99
CA MET A 1 -12.28 19.15 37.93
C MET A 1 -11.98 18.26 36.73
N ARG A 2 -12.90 18.23 35.76
CA ARG A 2 -12.79 17.46 34.51
C ARG A 2 -12.59 18.45 33.36
N ARG A 3 -11.43 18.41 32.70
CA ARG A 3 -11.27 18.81 31.29
C ARG A 3 -10.17 17.96 30.68
N THR A 4 -10.54 16.75 30.29
CA THR A 4 -9.85 16.01 29.24
C THR A 4 -9.89 16.88 27.98
N LEU A 5 -8.80 17.58 27.71
CA LEU A 5 -8.59 18.24 26.43
C LEU A 5 -8.41 17.11 25.41
N LEU A 6 -9.48 16.80 24.70
CA LEU A 6 -9.49 15.78 23.66
C LEU A 6 -8.37 16.09 22.66
N PRO A 7 -7.45 15.14 22.37
CA PRO A 7 -6.60 15.24 21.21
C PRO A 7 -7.52 15.22 20.00
N ARG A 8 -7.54 16.32 19.25
CA ARG A 8 -8.25 16.46 17.99
C ARG A 8 -7.79 15.36 17.03
N VAL A 9 -8.52 14.26 17.08
CA VAL A 9 -8.69 13.28 16.01
C VAL A 9 -9.06 14.03 14.72
N ARG A 10 -8.52 13.55 13.59
CA ARG A 10 -8.93 13.85 12.19
C ARG A 10 -8.27 15.02 11.45
N THR A 11 -6.94 15.03 11.25
CA THR A 11 -6.33 15.88 10.20
C THR A 11 -5.58 15.17 9.08
N CYS A 12 -5.31 13.85 9.11
CA CYS A 12 -4.47 13.24 8.06
C CYS A 12 -5.09 12.14 7.19
N SER A 13 -6.20 11.48 7.57
CA SER A 13 -6.66 10.30 6.80
C SER A 13 -7.52 10.59 5.58
N MET A 14 -7.95 11.84 5.34
CA MET A 14 -8.92 12.17 4.26
C MET A 14 -8.35 12.94 3.06
N PHE A 15 -7.17 13.57 3.12
CA PHE A 15 -6.78 14.54 2.08
C PHE A 15 -5.61 14.12 1.16
N ALA A 16 -4.91 13.01 1.41
CA ALA A 16 -3.71 12.66 0.62
C ALA A 16 -3.81 11.35 -0.19
N ALA A 17 -4.99 10.71 -0.23
CA ALA A 17 -5.19 9.42 -0.91
C ALA A 17 -5.78 9.53 -2.33
N LEU A 18 -5.96 10.73 -2.87
CA LEU A 18 -6.26 10.91 -4.29
C LEU A 18 -4.94 10.99 -5.07
N VAL A 19 -4.52 9.84 -5.60
CA VAL A 19 -3.73 9.66 -6.84
C VAL A 19 -2.57 10.65 -7.04
N PRO A 20 -1.32 10.28 -6.69
CA PRO A 20 -0.28 10.45 -7.71
C PRO A 20 0.62 9.24 -7.87
N ALA A 21 0.92 8.97 -9.13
CA ALA A 21 1.62 7.83 -9.70
C ALA A 21 3.14 7.79 -9.43
N ALA A 22 3.58 8.07 -8.20
CA ALA A 22 5.00 8.02 -7.84
C ALA A 22 5.23 7.17 -6.58
N PHE A 23 5.66 5.92 -6.78
CA PHE A 23 6.01 5.00 -5.69
C PHE A 23 7.38 5.36 -5.11
N MET A 24 7.42 6.41 -4.28
CA MET A 24 8.63 6.90 -3.63
C MET A 24 8.85 6.24 -2.27
N ARG A 25 10.11 5.87 -1.97
CA ARG A 25 10.50 5.27 -0.67
C ARG A 25 10.17 6.13 0.55
N GLY A 26 10.10 7.45 0.39
CA GLY A 26 9.68 8.37 1.44
C GLY A 26 8.20 8.23 1.78
N ARG A 27 7.36 7.97 0.77
CA ARG A 27 5.91 7.82 0.92
C ARG A 27 5.54 6.46 1.53
N LEU A 28 6.25 5.38 1.15
CA LEU A 28 6.02 4.05 1.72
C LEU A 28 6.22 4.01 3.23
N ARG A 29 7.21 4.74 3.75
CA ARG A 29 7.44 4.84 5.19
C ARG A 29 6.32 5.51 5.96
N ASN A 30 5.48 6.30 5.29
CA ASN A 30 4.28 6.93 5.87
C ASN A 30 3.01 6.10 5.64
N VAL A 31 3.04 5.14 4.72
CA VAL A 31 1.93 4.20 4.49
C VAL A 31 2.07 2.98 5.42
N HIS A 32 3.29 2.44 5.54
CA HIS A 32 3.63 1.34 6.44
C HIS A 32 3.94 1.80 7.87
N SER A 33 3.59 3.03 8.22
CA SER A 33 3.75 3.53 9.58
C SER A 33 2.54 3.19 10.44
N THR A 34 2.79 3.01 11.73
CA THR A 34 1.75 2.74 12.72
C THR A 34 2.02 3.53 13.98
N ALA A 35 1.03 3.59 14.86
CA ALA A 35 1.23 4.12 16.20
C ALA A 35 1.90 3.05 17.06
N THR A 36 3.07 3.35 17.61
CA THR A 36 3.78 2.41 18.48
C THR A 36 3.35 2.61 19.93
N ASN A 37 3.05 1.52 20.63
CA ASN A 37 2.81 1.55 22.07
C ASN A 37 4.14 1.82 22.81
N ARG A 38 4.19 2.91 23.59
CA ARG A 38 5.36 3.33 24.38
C ARG A 38 5.17 3.04 25.87
N ALA A 39 4.45 1.96 26.18
CA ALA A 39 4.05 1.54 27.51
C ALA A 39 3.25 2.64 28.23
N MET A 40 3.77 3.19 29.32
CA MET A 40 3.07 4.18 30.15
C MET A 40 3.08 5.61 29.56
N ARG A 41 3.73 5.82 28.42
CA ARG A 41 3.73 7.11 27.70
C ARG A 41 2.74 7.08 26.51
N PRO A 42 2.15 8.24 26.14
CA PRO A 42 1.28 8.33 24.98
C PRO A 42 1.91 7.75 23.71
N SER A 43 1.10 7.06 22.92
CA SER A 43 1.49 6.52 21.62
C SER A 43 1.71 7.65 20.61
N HIS A 44 2.77 7.55 19.81
CA HIS A 44 3.06 8.47 18.71
C HIS A 44 3.19 7.71 17.39
N HIS A 45 3.00 8.44 16.29
CA HIS A 45 3.21 7.92 14.94
C HIS A 45 4.69 7.65 14.69
N TYR A 46 5.01 6.43 14.25
CA TYR A 46 6.38 6.04 13.95
C TYR A 46 6.50 5.59 12.50
N HIS A 47 7.55 6.04 11.81
CA HIS A 47 7.78 5.70 10.42
C HIS A 47 8.09 4.20 10.23
N GLY A 48 7.61 3.64 9.12
CA GLY A 48 7.94 2.26 8.73
C GLY A 48 9.44 2.05 8.44
N ASN A 49 9.86 0.79 8.45
CA ASN A 49 11.26 0.42 8.21
C ASN A 49 11.64 0.57 6.72
N GLY A 50 12.36 1.63 6.38
CA GLY A 50 12.76 1.90 5.00
C GLY A 50 13.77 0.91 4.40
N SER A 51 14.41 0.05 5.20
CA SER A 51 15.31 -0.98 4.66
C SER A 51 14.54 -2.13 3.98
N VAL A 52 13.38 -2.49 4.53
CA VAL A 52 12.49 -3.50 3.96
C VAL A 52 11.86 -2.97 2.68
N ASP A 53 11.32 -1.75 2.71
CA ASP A 53 10.74 -1.08 1.55
C ASP A 53 11.72 -0.99 0.38
N ARG A 54 13.00 -0.68 0.66
CA ARG A 54 14.07 -0.63 -0.36
C ARG A 54 14.28 -1.98 -1.03
N LYS A 55 14.40 -3.04 -0.23
CA LYS A 55 14.65 -4.40 -0.73
C LYS A 55 13.46 -4.92 -1.54
N ALA A 56 12.24 -4.69 -1.06
CA ALA A 56 11.03 -5.05 -1.78
C ALA A 56 10.96 -4.38 -3.16
N VAL A 57 11.19 -3.07 -3.21
CA VAL A 57 11.20 -2.31 -4.47
C VAL A 57 12.33 -2.75 -5.41
N GLN A 58 13.51 -3.09 -4.90
CA GLN A 58 14.60 -3.66 -5.70
C GLN A 58 14.25 -5.05 -6.25
N ALA A 59 13.61 -5.91 -5.46
CA ALA A 59 13.15 -7.23 -5.90
C ALA A 59 12.10 -7.12 -7.00
N LEU A 60 11.12 -6.21 -6.85
CA LEU A 60 10.09 -5.96 -7.87
C LEU A 60 10.66 -5.39 -9.18
N ALA A 61 11.77 -4.63 -9.12
CA ALA A 61 12.46 -4.20 -10.35
C ALA A 61 13.20 -5.34 -11.05
N LYS A 62 13.75 -6.31 -10.31
CA LYS A 62 14.38 -7.50 -10.91
C LYS A 62 13.37 -8.40 -11.62
N LEU A 63 12.15 -8.46 -11.09
CA LEU A 63 11.01 -9.18 -11.70
C LEU A 63 10.36 -8.40 -12.86
N GLN A 64 10.89 -7.23 -13.22
CA GLN A 64 10.36 -6.36 -14.28
C GLN A 64 8.91 -5.92 -14.06
N VAL A 65 8.46 -5.87 -12.80
CA VAL A 65 7.13 -5.38 -12.42
C VAL A 65 7.11 -3.85 -12.31
N LEU A 66 8.26 -3.25 -11.99
CA LEU A 66 8.43 -1.82 -11.83
C LEU A 66 9.47 -1.27 -12.79
N GLU A 67 9.09 -0.26 -13.55
CA GLU A 67 9.96 0.54 -14.43
C GLU A 67 10.40 1.83 -13.73
N LEU A 68 11.57 2.33 -14.12
CA LEU A 68 12.04 3.65 -13.72
C LEU A 68 11.35 4.70 -14.60
N GLU A 69 10.75 5.69 -13.97
CA GLU A 69 10.16 6.82 -14.67
C GLU A 69 11.21 7.94 -14.75
N GLU A 70 11.69 8.21 -15.97
CA GLU A 70 12.80 9.13 -16.22
C GLU A 70 12.45 10.58 -15.84
N ASP A 71 11.20 10.99 -16.03
CA ASP A 71 10.75 12.37 -15.82
C ASP A 71 10.49 12.73 -14.34
N THR A 72 9.94 11.79 -13.57
CA THR A 72 9.51 12.03 -12.18
C THR A 72 10.52 11.47 -11.16
N GLY A 73 11.54 10.73 -11.62
CA GLY A 73 12.45 9.96 -10.78
C GLY A 73 11.76 8.84 -10.00
N GLY A 74 10.50 8.54 -10.38
CA GLY A 74 9.57 7.58 -9.80
C GLY A 74 9.87 6.14 -10.17
N ARG A 75 9.16 5.22 -9.52
CA ARG A 75 8.97 3.87 -10.04
C ARG A 75 7.50 3.67 -10.36
N ARG A 76 7.23 3.25 -11.59
CA ARG A 76 5.88 3.03 -12.12
C ARG A 76 5.66 1.54 -12.35
N ILE A 77 4.43 1.09 -12.19
CA ILE A 77 4.04 -0.29 -12.54
C ILE A 77 4.01 -0.47 -14.06
N THR A 78 4.49 -1.62 -14.54
CA THR A 78 4.43 -1.93 -15.97
C THR A 78 2.99 -2.14 -16.44
N PRO A 79 2.65 -1.76 -17.68
CA PRO A 79 1.28 -1.90 -18.19
C PRO A 79 0.82 -3.37 -18.27
N GLN A 80 1.77 -4.30 -18.43
CA GLN A 80 1.52 -5.73 -18.43
C GLN A 80 1.09 -6.23 -17.04
N CYS A 81 1.87 -5.92 -16.00
CA CYS A 81 1.53 -6.30 -14.63
C CYS A 81 0.26 -5.62 -14.10
N GLN A 82 -0.15 -4.51 -14.70
CA GLN A 82 -1.43 -3.90 -14.37
C GLN A 82 -2.64 -4.71 -14.91
N ARG A 83 -2.47 -5.47 -15.99
CA ARG A 83 -3.56 -6.23 -16.65
C ARG A 83 -3.63 -7.70 -16.22
N ASP A 84 -2.49 -8.30 -15.87
CA ASP A 84 -2.40 -9.73 -15.55
C ASP A 84 -3.24 -10.15 -14.34
N PRO A 85 -3.28 -9.40 -13.23
CA PRO A 85 -4.10 -9.75 -12.07
C PRO A 85 -5.60 -9.75 -12.40
N ASP A 86 -6.08 -8.78 -13.18
CA ASP A 86 -7.50 -8.68 -13.54
C ASP A 86 -7.92 -9.86 -14.43
N ARG A 87 -7.05 -10.28 -15.36
CA ARG A 87 -7.29 -11.47 -16.18
C ARG A 87 -7.36 -12.75 -15.34
N ILE A 88 -6.46 -12.90 -14.39
CA ILE A 88 -6.45 -14.06 -13.48
C ILE A 88 -7.69 -14.03 -12.58
N ALA A 89 -8.07 -12.87 -12.07
CA ALA A 89 -9.25 -12.71 -11.23
C ALA A 89 -10.54 -13.11 -11.96
N LEU A 90 -10.68 -12.72 -13.23
CA LEU A 90 -11.79 -13.14 -14.09
C LEU A 90 -11.81 -14.65 -14.28
N ALA A 91 -10.68 -15.26 -14.64
CA ALA A 91 -10.59 -16.70 -14.84
C ALA A 91 -10.91 -17.50 -13.56
N VAL A 92 -10.47 -17.03 -12.39
CA VAL A 92 -10.78 -17.65 -11.09
C VAL A 92 -12.27 -17.49 -10.75
N ALA A 93 -12.87 -16.34 -11.03
CA ALA A 93 -14.29 -16.11 -10.79
C ALA A 93 -15.18 -16.98 -11.70
N GLU A 94 -14.80 -17.13 -12.97
CA GLU A 94 -15.50 -18.01 -13.92
C GLU A 94 -15.39 -19.48 -13.53
N ALA A 95 -14.21 -19.93 -13.10
CA ALA A 95 -14.01 -21.30 -12.59
C ALA A 95 -14.86 -21.58 -11.35
N ALA A 96 -14.86 -20.66 -10.38
CA ALA A 96 -15.65 -20.79 -9.16
C ALA A 96 -17.17 -20.85 -9.43
N ALA A 97 -17.68 -20.13 -10.44
CA ALA A 97 -19.09 -20.16 -10.82
C ALA A 97 -19.50 -21.44 -11.57
N GLY A 98 -18.56 -22.14 -12.20
CA GLY A 98 -18.83 -23.38 -12.93
C GLY A 98 -19.01 -24.61 -12.02
N ASP A 99 -18.33 -24.63 -10.88
CA ASP A 99 -18.31 -25.77 -9.95
C ASP A 99 -19.61 -25.91 -9.11
N ASP A 100 -20.37 -24.83 -8.92
CA ASP A 100 -21.65 -24.82 -8.18
C ASP A 100 -22.83 -25.50 -8.91
N SER A 101 -22.63 -26.00 -10.13
CA SER A 101 -23.69 -26.59 -10.98
C SER A 101 -23.73 -28.13 -11.01
N SER A 102 -22.94 -28.81 -10.17
CA SER A 102 -22.76 -30.27 -10.21
C SER A 102 -23.44 -31.10 -9.10
N ASP A 103 -24.36 -30.53 -8.33
CA ASP A 103 -25.20 -31.27 -7.38
C ASP A 103 -26.63 -31.50 -7.94
N VAL A 104 -26.82 -32.59 -8.69
CA VAL A 104 -28.14 -33.24 -8.96
C VAL A 104 -28.01 -34.75 -8.78
#